data_AF-A0A923DKC7-F1
#
_entry.id   AF-A0A923DKC7-F1
#
_cell.length_a   1.000
_cell.length_b   1.000
_cell.length_c   1.000
_cell.angle_alpha   90.00
_cell.angle_beta   90.00
_cell.angle_gamma   90.00
#
_symmetry.space_group_name_H-M   'P 1'
#
loop_
_entity.id
_entity.type
_entity.pdbx_description
1 polymer ?
#
loop_
_entity_poly.entity_id
_entity_poly.type
_entity_poly.pdbx_seq_one_letter_code
_entity_poly.pdbx_strand_id
1 'polypeptide(L)' 'ANNSVPSKALAERVAEGKFGMKTGEGFYQWTPQSAAKEKARYDRVLLAALAILKSERNQ' A
#
# COMPACT_ATOMS: atom_id res chain seq x y z
N ALA A 1 -16.85 -10.55 16.41
CA ALA A 1 -17.93 -9.55 16.18
C ALA A 1 -17.41 -8.52 15.19
N ASN A 2 -18.25 -8.07 14.25
CA ASN A 2 -17.89 -6.95 13.38
C ASN A 2 -17.94 -5.67 14.21
N ASN A 3 -16.89 -4.86 14.14
CA ASN A 3 -16.84 -3.59 14.85
C ASN A 3 -17.51 -2.50 13.98
N SER A 4 -18.39 -1.69 14.57
CA SER A 4 -19.07 -0.59 13.87
C SER A 4 -18.28 0.72 13.91
N VAL A 5 -17.17 0.75 14.67
CA VAL A 5 -16.28 1.91 14.77
C VAL A 5 -14.85 1.58 14.31
N PRO A 6 -14.12 2.56 13.75
CA PRO A 6 -12.72 2.39 13.42
C PRO A 6 -11.89 2.00 14.66
N SER A 7 -10.80 1.26 14.44
CA SER A 7 -9.83 1.03 15.50
C SER A 7 -9.22 2.37 15.95
N LYS A 8 -8.84 2.45 17.23
CA LYS A 8 -8.20 3.65 17.80
C LYS A 8 -6.99 4.10 16.96
N ALA A 9 -6.13 3.17 16.56
CA ALA A 9 -4.96 3.46 15.73
C ALA A 9 -5.31 4.10 14.38
N LEU A 10 -6.41 3.68 13.74
CA LEU A 10 -6.87 4.30 12.50
C LEU A 10 -7.46 5.69 12.75
N ALA A 11 -8.28 5.85 13.79
CA ALA A 11 -8.88 7.14 14.14
C ALA A 11 -7.82 8.21 14.45
N GLU A 12 -6.78 7.86 15.21
CA GLU A 12 -5.66 8.76 15.54
C GLU A 12 -4.90 9.19 14.29
N ARG A 13 -4.57 8.26 13.37
CA ARG A 13 -3.86 8.61 12.14
C ARG A 13 -4.67 9.54 11.24
N VAL A 14 -5.98 9.36 11.19
CA VAL A 14 -6.86 10.26 10.43
C VAL A 14 -6.87 11.66 11.06
N ALA A 15 -7.00 11.75 12.38
CA ALA A 15 -6.97 13.03 13.11
C ALA A 15 -5.61 13.75 12.95
N GLU A 16 -4.51 13.00 12.88
CA GLU A 16 -3.15 13.53 12.65
C GLU A 16 -2.85 13.85 11.17
N GLY A 17 -3.78 13.60 10.23
CA GLY A 17 -3.54 13.82 8.79
C GLY A 17 -2.53 12.86 8.16
N LYS A 18 -2.22 11.74 8.84
CA LYS A 18 -1.22 10.75 8.43
C LYS A 18 -1.84 9.67 7.55
N PHE A 19 -2.09 10.01 6.30
CA PHE A 19 -2.76 9.15 5.32
C PHE A 19 -1.81 8.22 4.53
N GLY A 20 -0.58 8.04 4.99
CA GLY A 20 0.41 7.19 4.36
C GLY A 20 1.27 7.92 3.34
N MET A 21 1.62 7.21 2.26
CA MET A 21 2.61 7.66 1.29
C MET A 21 2.30 9.04 0.67
N LYS A 22 1.01 9.36 0.50
CA LYS A 22 0.58 10.65 -0.09
C LYS A 22 0.80 11.87 0.82
N THR A 23 0.94 11.66 2.12
CA THR A 23 1.21 12.72 3.12
C THR A 23 2.59 12.58 3.75
N GLY A 24 3.44 11.69 3.24
CA GLY A 24 4.78 11.43 3.79
C GLY A 24 4.79 10.54 5.04
N GLU A 25 3.66 10.31 5.69
CA GLU A 25 3.56 9.43 6.86
C GLU A 25 2.16 8.83 7.00
N GLY A 26 2.12 7.56 7.43
CA GLY A 26 0.91 6.87 7.90
C GLY A 26 1.28 5.91 9.04
N PHE A 27 1.19 4.61 8.78
CA PHE A 27 1.82 3.62 9.66
C PHE A 27 3.34 3.56 9.50
N TYR A 28 3.85 4.08 8.39
CA TYR A 28 5.27 4.15 8.07
C TYR A 28 5.62 5.57 7.62
N GLN A 29 6.90 5.91 7.77
CA GLN A 29 7.50 7.13 7.24
C GLN A 29 7.88 6.94 5.77
N TRP A 30 7.56 7.92 4.94
CA TRP A 30 7.78 7.91 3.51
C TRP A 30 8.56 9.15 3.09
N THR A 31 9.83 8.95 2.76
CA THR A 31 10.54 9.94 1.96
C THR A 31 10.11 9.79 0.50
N PRO A 32 10.25 10.84 -0.33
CA PRO A 32 10.01 10.72 -1.77
C PRO A 32 10.78 9.55 -2.41
N GLN A 33 12.01 9.31 -1.94
CA GLN A 33 12.85 8.21 -2.39
C GLN A 33 12.29 6.83 -1.96
N SER A 34 11.89 6.65 -0.70
CA SER A 34 11.36 5.36 -0.24
C SER A 34 10.02 5.04 -0.89
N ALA A 35 9.17 6.05 -1.07
CA ALA A 35 7.91 5.94 -1.82
C ALA A 35 8.13 5.48 -3.26
N ALA A 36 9.07 6.10 -3.99
CA ALA A 36 9.40 5.73 -5.36
C ALA A 36 9.97 4.31 -5.45
N LYS A 37 10.89 3.96 -4.55
CA LYS A 37 11.47 2.61 -4.47
C LYS A 37 10.40 1.55 -4.25
N GLU A 38 9.46 1.80 -3.35
CA GLU A 38 8.40 0.84 -3.03
C GLU A 38 7.39 0.68 -4.17
N LYS A 39 7.01 1.78 -4.84
CA LYS A 39 6.18 1.72 -6.05
C LYS A 39 6.83 0.86 -7.14
N ALA A 40 8.10 1.11 -7.44
CA ALA A 40 8.84 0.34 -8.44
C ALA A 40 8.99 -1.15 -8.06
N ARG A 41 9.11 -1.46 -6.76
CA ARG A 41 9.12 -2.84 -6.26
C ARG A 41 7.77 -3.51 -6.50
N TYR A 42 6.68 -2.84 -6.11
CA TYR A 42 5.32 -3.36 -6.24
C TYR A 42 4.95 -3.61 -7.71
N ASP A 43 5.20 -2.65 -8.60
CA ASP A 43 4.89 -2.75 -10.03
C ASP A 43 5.60 -3.94 -10.67
N ARG A 44 6.90 -4.11 -10.39
CA ARG A 44 7.69 -5.24 -10.91
C ARG A 44 7.09 -6.59 -10.51
N VAL A 45 6.72 -6.75 -9.23
CA VAL A 45 6.18 -8.02 -8.72
C VAL A 45 4.80 -8.30 -9.31
N LEU A 46 3.93 -7.29 -9.41
CA LEU A 46 2.61 -7.44 -10.01
C LEU A 46 2.69 -7.83 -11.49
N LEU A 47 3.57 -7.19 -12.26
CA LEU A 47 3.77 -7.51 -13.67
C LEU A 47 4.29 -8.94 -13.86
N ALA A 48 5.21 -9.39 -13.00
CA ALA A 48 5.70 -10.76 -13.02
C ALA A 48 4.58 -11.78 -12.73
N ALA A 49 3.76 -11.53 -11.70
CA ALA A 49 2.61 -12.39 -11.39
C ALA A 49 1.60 -12.41 -12.55
N LEU A 50 1.33 -11.27 -13.19
CA LEU A 50 0.44 -11.19 -14.34
C LEU A 50 0.97 -11.97 -15.55
N ALA A 51 2.29 -12.02 -15.76
CA ALA A 51 2.88 -12.79 -16.83
C ALA A 51 2.64 -14.31 -16.64
N ILE A 52 2.75 -14.81 -15.41
CA ILE A 52 2.45 -16.21 -15.07
C ILE A 52 0.98 -16.51 -15.38
N LEU A 53 0.05 -15.71 -14.84
CA LEU A 53 -1.39 -15.89 -15.07
C LEU A 53 -1.77 -15.86 -16.55
N LYS A 54 -1.12 -15.00 -17.34
CA LYS A 54 -1.33 -14.94 -18.81
C LYS A 54 -0.83 -16.20 -19.50
N SER A 55 0.31 -16.74 -19.07
CA SER A 55 0.86 -17.96 -19.66
C SER A 55 -0.01 -19.18 -19.37
N GLU A 56 -0.58 -19.29 -18.17
CA GLU A 56 -1.48 -20.40 -17.79
C GLU A 56 -2.81 -20.34 -18.52
N ARG A 57 -3.37 -19.15 -18.75
CA ARG A 57 -4.65 -18.99 -19.47
C ARG A 57 -4.55 -19.27 -20.98
N ASN A 58 -3.35 -19.20 -21.54
CA ASN A 58 -3.11 -19.41 -22.97
C ASN A 58 -2.62 -20.84 -23.28
N GLN A 59 -2.65 -21.74 -22.29
CA GLN A 59 -2.50 -23.20 -22.42
C GLN A 59 -3.88 -23.85 -22.42
#